data_AF-A0A8J3CDJ1-F1
#
_entry.id   AF-A0A8J3CDJ1-F1
#
_cell.length_a   1.000
_cell.length_b   1.000
_cell.length_c   1.000
_cell.angle_alpha   90.00
_cell.angle_beta   90.00
_cell.angle_gamma   90.00
#
_symmetry.space_group_name_H-M   'P 1'
#
loop_
_entity.id
_entity.type
_entity.pdbx_description
1 polymer ?
#
loop_
_entity_poly.entity_id
_entity_poly.type
_entity_poly.pdbx_seq_one_letter_code
_entity_poly.pdbx_strand_id
1 'polypeptide(L)'
;MDVPSTCGQGLAAHSVLPAKLGGLTAAVANVLETHAKALDLEDENAKQEHVVYQRLVEAHRQVATQLLATGREMAGYRDLPMGRHDPNLMASPEVAEIFEKFVQAEQELLALLQEWVEQDQTMLRDMGRME
;
A
#
# COMPACT_ATOMS: atom_id res chain seq x y z
N MET A 1 -12.40 -14.13 -12.05
CA MET A 1 -12.84 -12.73 -12.00
C MET A 1 -13.26 -12.37 -13.40
N ASP A 2 -14.49 -11.86 -13.55
CA ASP A 2 -14.96 -11.37 -14.84
C ASP A 2 -14.19 -10.09 -15.21
N VAL A 3 -13.79 -9.98 -16.48
CA VAL A 3 -13.13 -8.78 -16.99
C VAL A 3 -14.11 -7.60 -16.89
N PRO A 4 -13.75 -6.47 -16.27
CA PRO A 4 -14.63 -5.31 -16.18
C PRO A 4 -15.13 -4.89 -17.56
N SER A 5 -16.45 -4.66 -17.70
CA SER A 5 -17.06 -4.36 -19.00
C SER A 5 -16.88 -2.91 -19.45
N THR A 6 -16.40 -2.02 -18.56
CA THR A 6 -16.11 -0.61 -18.85
C THR A 6 -14.90 -0.09 -18.05
N CYS A 7 -14.30 1.03 -18.47
CA CYS A 7 -13.20 1.69 -17.74
C CYS A 7 -13.59 2.10 -16.31
N GLY A 8 -14.82 2.59 -16.10
CA GLY A 8 -15.33 2.95 -14.76
C GLY A 8 -15.39 1.74 -13.82
N GLN A 9 -15.91 0.62 -14.31
CA GLN A 9 -15.88 -0.64 -13.56
C GLN A 9 -14.45 -1.14 -13.31
N GLY A 10 -13.54 -0.92 -14.27
CA GLY A 10 -12.10 -1.19 -14.10
C GLY A 10 -11.50 -0.39 -12.95
N LEU A 11 -11.69 0.93 -12.93
CA LEU A 11 -11.23 1.79 -11.82
C LEU A 11 -11.78 1.31 -10.48
N ALA A 12 -13.08 1.03 -10.41
CA ALA A 12 -13.71 0.58 -9.18
C ALA A 12 -13.19 -0.79 -8.72
N ALA A 13 -12.93 -1.72 -9.64
CA ALA A 13 -12.34 -3.02 -9.31
C ALA A 13 -10.90 -2.90 -8.78
N HIS A 14 -10.10 -2.03 -9.39
CA HIS A 14 -8.70 -1.80 -8.99
C HIS A 14 -8.56 -0.89 -7.76
N SER A 15 -9.66 -0.28 -7.28
CA SER A 15 -9.66 0.58 -6.09
C SER A 15 -9.21 -0.12 -4.80
N VAL A 16 -9.29 -1.45 -4.76
CA VAL A 16 -8.91 -2.28 -3.62
C VAL A 16 -7.40 -2.20 -3.34
N LEU A 17 -6.57 -2.07 -4.39
CA LEU A 17 -5.11 -2.03 -4.25
C LEU A 17 -4.64 -0.83 -3.41
N PRO A 18 -4.95 0.44 -3.76
CA PRO A 18 -4.55 1.57 -2.91
C PRO A 18 -5.19 1.49 -1.52
N ALA A 19 -6.40 0.97 -1.37
CA ALA A 19 -7.00 0.78 -0.05
C ALA A 19 -6.21 -0.21 0.83
N LYS A 20 -5.75 -1.33 0.25
CA LYS A 20 -4.91 -2.33 0.95
C LYS A 20 -3.53 -1.77 1.30
N LEU A 21 -2.90 -1.05 0.37
CA LEU A 21 -1.63 -0.36 0.61
C LEU A 21 -1.77 0.70 1.73
N GLY A 22 -2.85 1.46 1.73
CA GLY A 22 -3.15 2.42 2.79
C GLY A 22 -3.32 1.74 4.16
N GLY A 23 -4.02 0.61 4.21
CA GLY A 23 -4.17 -0.20 5.43
C GLY A 23 -2.82 -0.72 5.95
N LEU A 24 -1.98 -1.28 5.08
CA LEU A 24 -0.64 -1.75 5.46
C LEU A 24 0.23 -0.59 5.96
N THR A 25 0.23 0.55 5.27
CA THR A 25 1.00 1.74 5.65
C THR A 25 0.56 2.29 7.02
N ALA A 26 -0.74 2.29 7.29
CA ALA A 26 -1.26 2.68 8.61
C ALA A 26 -0.84 1.68 9.70
N ALA A 27 -0.79 0.38 9.39
CA ALA A 27 -0.33 -0.63 10.34
C ALA A 27 1.15 -0.42 10.72
N VAL A 28 2.01 -0.07 9.77
CA VAL A 28 3.42 0.30 10.06
C VAL A 28 3.50 1.46 11.04
N ALA A 29 2.69 2.51 10.86
CA ALA A 29 2.64 3.62 11.81
C ALA A 29 2.24 3.16 13.22
N ASN A 30 1.28 2.23 13.34
CA ASN A 30 0.86 1.69 14.65
C ASN A 30 1.96 0.86 15.32
N VAL A 31 2.72 0.08 14.54
CA VAL A 31 3.87 -0.69 15.06
C VAL A 31 4.93 0.28 15.59
N LEU A 32 5.32 1.30 14.81
CA LEU A 32 6.32 2.29 15.22
C LEU A 32 5.87 3.10 16.45
N GLU A 33 4.62 3.55 16.48
CA GLU A 33 4.08 4.30 17.62
C GLU A 33 4.01 3.44 18.89
N THR A 34 3.70 2.15 18.75
CA THR A 34 3.69 1.22 19.89
C THR A 34 5.11 0.92 20.37
N HIS A 35 6.03 0.69 19.44
CA HIS A 35 7.45 0.48 19.75
C HIS A 35 8.04 1.68 20.48
N ALA A 36 7.77 2.91 20.02
CA ALA A 36 8.28 4.13 20.63
C ALA A 36 7.95 4.25 22.14
N LYS A 37 6.87 3.62 22.63
CA LYS A 37 6.48 3.62 24.05
C LYS A 37 7.39 2.77 24.93
N ALA A 38 8.15 1.84 24.35
CA ALA A 38 9.08 0.98 25.08
C ALA A 38 10.47 1.62 25.25
N LEU A 39 10.71 2.78 24.62
CA LEU A 39 11.99 3.47 24.67
C LEU A 39 12.21 4.12 26.04
N ASP A 40 13.39 3.86 26.63
CA ASP A 40 13.83 4.55 27.84
C ASP A 40 14.30 5.96 27.50
N LEU A 41 13.45 6.96 27.77
CA LEU A 41 13.75 8.35 27.45
C LEU A 41 14.79 8.99 28.39
N GLU A 42 15.44 8.26 29.29
CA GLU A 42 16.66 8.74 29.95
C GLU A 42 17.93 8.43 29.13
N ASP A 43 17.87 7.48 28.18
CA ASP A 43 18.93 7.21 27.21
C ASP A 43 18.85 8.18 26.02
N GLU A 44 19.94 8.90 25.73
CA GLU A 44 20.04 9.83 24.60
C GLU A 44 19.84 9.14 23.24
N ASN A 45 20.28 7.89 23.09
CA ASN A 45 20.05 7.15 21.84
C ASN A 45 18.56 6.85 21.64
N ALA A 46 17.89 6.41 22.70
CA ALA A 46 16.46 6.14 22.69
C ALA A 46 15.63 7.43 22.48
N LYS A 47 16.07 8.59 23.01
CA LYS A 47 15.47 9.89 22.66
C LYS A 47 15.57 10.19 21.17
N GLN A 48 16.74 9.95 20.56
CA GLN A 48 16.93 10.17 19.13
C GLN A 48 16.02 9.22 18.31
N GLU A 49 15.95 7.95 18.67
CA GLU A 49 15.06 6.96 18.05
C GLU A 49 13.60 7.38 18.15
N HIS A 50 13.16 7.82 19.33
CA HIS A 50 11.79 8.29 19.57
C HIS A 50 11.41 9.46 18.64
N VAL A 51 12.30 10.44 18.46
CA VAL A 51 12.06 11.57 17.54
C VAL A 51 11.94 11.10 16.09
N VAL A 52 12.75 10.13 15.67
CA VAL A 52 12.67 9.56 14.32
C VAL A 52 11.35 8.83 14.13
N TYR A 53 10.95 7.97 15.07
CA TYR A 53 9.70 7.23 14.99
C TYR A 53 8.49 8.16 14.95
N GLN A 54 8.44 9.21 15.78
CA GLN A 54 7.35 10.18 15.72
C GLN A 54 7.20 10.82 14.32
N ARG A 55 8.31 11.16 13.67
CA ARG A 55 8.29 11.71 12.30
C ARG A 55 7.79 10.70 11.29
N LEU A 56 8.25 9.45 11.37
CA LEU A 56 7.85 8.38 10.45
C LEU A 56 6.38 7.98 10.64
N VAL A 57 5.91 7.93 11.89
CA VAL A 57 4.49 7.67 12.21
C VAL A 57 3.59 8.68 11.50
N GLU A 58 3.91 9.98 11.59
CA GLU A 58 3.14 11.02 10.92
C GLU A 58 3.19 10.88 9.40
N ALA A 59 4.38 10.65 8.83
CA ALA A 59 4.53 10.46 7.38
C ALA A 59 3.72 9.25 6.88
N HIS A 60 3.78 8.11 7.57
CA HIS A 60 3.01 6.92 7.22
C HIS A 60 1.50 7.16 7.32
N ARG A 61 1.02 7.88 8.36
CA ARG A 61 -0.40 8.23 8.49
C ARG A 61 -0.89 9.11 7.35
N GLN A 62 -0.09 10.08 6.91
CA GLN A 62 -0.41 10.94 5.78
C GLN A 62 -0.50 10.14 4.48
N VAL A 63 0.49 9.30 4.19
CA VAL A 63 0.49 8.43 3.00
C VAL A 63 -0.69 7.47 3.02
N ALA A 64 -0.95 6.82 4.15
CA ALA A 64 -2.08 5.92 4.32
C ALA A 64 -3.42 6.62 4.04
N THR A 65 -3.59 7.84 4.56
CA THR A 65 -4.79 8.65 4.33
C THR A 65 -5.01 8.96 2.86
N GLN A 66 -3.94 9.34 2.14
CA GLN A 66 -4.02 9.62 0.71
C GLN A 66 -4.36 8.36 -0.10
N LEU A 67 -3.72 7.23 0.18
CA LEU A 67 -4.01 5.95 -0.47
C LEU A 67 -5.47 5.52 -0.26
N LEU A 68 -5.99 5.64 0.97
CA LEU A 68 -7.40 5.36 1.28
C LEU A 68 -8.36 6.33 0.59
N ALA A 69 -7.98 7.61 0.44
CA ALA A 69 -8.77 8.58 -0.30
C ALA A 69 -8.83 8.23 -1.80
N THR A 70 -7.68 7.94 -2.42
CA THR A 70 -7.59 7.51 -3.82
C THR A 70 -8.41 6.25 -4.08
N GLY A 71 -8.31 5.23 -3.21
CA GLY A 71 -9.15 4.03 -3.34
C GLY A 71 -10.64 4.35 -3.27
N ARG A 72 -11.08 5.22 -2.36
CA ARG A 72 -12.49 5.64 -2.29
C ARG A 72 -12.93 6.40 -3.55
N GLU A 73 -12.07 7.27 -4.08
CA GLU A 73 -12.35 8.02 -5.30
C GLU A 73 -12.50 7.08 -6.51
N MET A 74 -11.54 6.16 -6.70
CA MET A 74 -11.58 5.14 -7.76
C MET A 74 -12.85 4.28 -7.67
N ALA A 75 -13.25 3.86 -6.46
CA ALA A 75 -14.49 3.13 -6.25
C ALA A 75 -15.73 3.93 -6.67
N GLY A 76 -15.71 5.25 -6.45
CA GLY A 76 -16.80 6.17 -6.83
C GLY A 76 -17.01 6.32 -8.34
N TYR A 77 -16.01 6.01 -9.16
CA TYR A 77 -16.10 6.08 -10.63
C TYR A 77 -16.67 4.81 -11.29
N ARG A 78 -17.25 3.88 -10.51
CA ARG A 78 -17.81 2.62 -11.04
C ARG A 78 -18.75 2.81 -12.23
N ASP A 79 -19.60 3.83 -12.15
CA ASP A 79 -20.64 4.11 -13.15
C ASP A 79 -20.21 5.20 -14.15
N LEU A 80 -18.91 5.50 -14.23
CA LEU A 80 -18.35 6.47 -15.18
C LEU A 80 -18.67 6.04 -16.63
N PRO A 81 -19.34 6.90 -17.44
CA PRO A 81 -19.62 6.59 -18.83
C PRO A 81 -18.33 6.41 -19.64
N MET A 82 -18.29 5.38 -20.48
CA MET A 82 -17.14 5.13 -21.34
C MET A 82 -17.09 6.14 -22.48
N GLY A 83 -16.06 6.98 -22.48
CA GLY A 83 -15.76 7.87 -23.60
C GLY A 83 -15.30 7.10 -24.84
N ARG A 84 -15.29 7.79 -26.00
CA ARG A 84 -14.68 7.25 -27.21
C ARG A 84 -13.17 7.14 -27.01
N HIS A 85 -12.60 5.98 -27.33
CA HIS A 85 -11.16 5.75 -27.37
C HIS A 85 -10.72 5.61 -28.82
N ASP A 86 -9.49 6.03 -29.14
CA ASP A 86 -8.87 5.71 -30.42
C ASP A 86 -8.39 4.24 -30.39
N PRO A 87 -8.96 3.34 -31.21
CA PRO A 87 -8.60 1.93 -31.18
C PRO A 87 -7.15 1.68 -31.62
N ASN A 88 -6.58 2.53 -32.47
CA ASN A 88 -5.19 2.37 -32.93
C ASN A 88 -4.20 2.71 -31.83
N LEU A 89 -4.50 3.75 -31.03
CA LEU A 89 -3.69 4.09 -29.87
C LEU A 89 -3.82 3.04 -28.76
N MET A 90 -5.04 2.56 -28.50
CA MET A 90 -5.27 1.52 -27.48
C MET A 90 -4.59 0.18 -27.83
N ALA A 91 -4.43 -0.12 -29.12
CA ALA A 91 -3.73 -1.32 -29.60
C ALA A 91 -2.24 -1.08 -29.88
N SER A 92 -1.70 0.10 -29.54
CA SER A 92 -0.31 0.42 -29.81
C SER A 92 0.65 -0.42 -28.94
N PRO A 93 1.87 -0.70 -29.43
CA PRO A 93 2.91 -1.35 -28.63
C PRO A 93 3.24 -0.58 -27.34
N GLU A 94 3.12 0.74 -27.35
CA GLU A 94 3.38 1.60 -26.18
C GLU A 94 2.41 1.30 -25.02
N VAL A 95 1.11 1.13 -25.30
CA VAL A 95 0.13 0.75 -24.27
C VAL A 95 0.46 -0.61 -23.67
N ALA A 96 0.84 -1.58 -24.51
CA ALA A 96 1.24 -2.91 -24.04
C ALA A 96 2.50 -2.86 -23.17
N GLU A 97 3.53 -2.10 -23.57
CA GLU A 97 4.79 -1.95 -22.82
C GLU A 97 4.56 -1.30 -21.45
N ILE A 98 3.71 -0.26 -21.38
CA ILE A 98 3.36 0.39 -20.12
C ILE A 98 2.63 -0.59 -19.19
N PHE A 99 1.71 -1.38 -19.74
CA PHE A 99 0.97 -2.37 -18.95
C PHE A 99 1.86 -3.52 -18.48
N GLU A 100 2.83 -3.95 -19.28
CA GLU A 100 3.84 -4.94 -18.87
C GLU A 100 4.67 -4.45 -17.69
N LYS A 101 5.15 -3.19 -17.71
CA LYS A 101 5.86 -2.58 -16.58
C LYS A 101 4.99 -2.49 -15.33
N PHE A 102 3.70 -2.21 -15.48
CA PHE A 102 2.75 -2.24 -14.37
C PHE A 102 2.64 -3.64 -13.75
N VAL A 103 2.45 -4.68 -14.57
CA VAL A 103 2.40 -6.07 -14.10
C VAL A 103 3.70 -6.49 -13.42
N GLN A 104 4.85 -6.06 -13.94
CA GLN A 104 6.14 -6.32 -13.31
C GLN A 104 6.22 -5.71 -11.90
N ALA A 105 5.79 -4.46 -11.72
CA ALA A 105 5.77 -3.81 -10.41
C ALA A 105 4.84 -4.54 -9.42
N GLU A 106 3.71 -5.07 -9.88
CA GLU A 106 2.83 -5.90 -9.05
C GLU A 106 3.53 -7.19 -8.58
N GLN A 107 4.28 -7.85 -9.47
CA GLN A 107 5.03 -9.07 -9.15
C GLN A 107 6.15 -8.82 -8.15
N GLU A 108 6.89 -7.72 -8.32
CA GLU A 108 7.97 -7.31 -7.41
C GLU A 108 7.41 -7.03 -6.01
N LEU A 109 6.29 -6.30 -5.91
CA LEU A 109 5.62 -6.05 -4.64
C LEU A 109 5.10 -7.34 -4.00
N LEU A 110 4.53 -8.25 -4.79
CA LEU A 110 4.06 -9.55 -4.29
C LEU A 110 5.21 -10.35 -3.67
N ALA A 111 6.33 -10.46 -4.37
CA ALA A 111 7.50 -11.19 -3.90
C ALA A 111 8.02 -10.61 -2.57
N LEU A 112 8.12 -9.28 -2.49
CA LEU A 112 8.54 -8.59 -1.26
C LEU A 112 7.61 -8.89 -0.08
N LEU A 113 6.28 -8.79 -0.30
CA LEU A 113 5.31 -9.03 0.76
C LEU A 113 5.28 -10.50 1.20
N GLN A 114 5.50 -11.44 0.29
CA GLN A 114 5.61 -12.87 0.64
C GLN A 114 6.80 -13.10 1.58
N GLU A 115 7.97 -12.57 1.26
CA GLU A 115 9.17 -12.68 2.09
C GLU A 115 8.95 -12.02 3.47
N TRP A 116 8.43 -10.80 3.51
CA TRP A 116 8.21 -10.09 4.78
C TRP A 116 7.19 -10.78 5.67
N VAL A 117 6.10 -11.31 5.12
CA VAL A 117 5.11 -12.04 5.93
C VAL A 117 5.74 -13.26 6.61
N GLU A 118 6.63 -13.98 5.95
CA GLU A 118 7.34 -15.12 6.57
C GLU A 118 8.27 -14.67 7.72
N GLN A 119 8.99 -13.56 7.52
CA GLN A 119 9.87 -12.96 8.53
C GLN A 119 9.08 -12.43 9.73
N ASP A 120 8.04 -11.63 9.48
CA ASP A 120 7.19 -11.01 10.50
C ASP A 120 6.43 -12.07 11.30
N GLN A 121 5.98 -13.16 10.68
CA GLN A 121 5.38 -14.28 11.41
C GLN A 121 6.38 -14.98 12.33
N THR A 122 7.65 -15.05 11.94
CA THR A 122 8.71 -15.57 12.80
C THR A 122 8.93 -14.66 13.99
N MET A 123 9.05 -13.35 13.74
CA MET A 123 9.19 -12.35 14.79
C MET A 123 7.99 -12.37 15.76
N LEU A 124 6.76 -12.49 15.24
CA LEU A 124 5.55 -12.59 16.05
C LEU A 124 5.55 -13.82 16.97
N ARG A 125 6.03 -14.97 16.48
CA ARG A 125 6.17 -16.19 17.29
C ARG A 125 7.20 -16.02 18.40
N ASP A 126 8.30 -15.34 18.10
CA ASP A 126 9.37 -15.13 19.07
C ASP A 126 8.98 -14.13 20.15
N MET A 127 8.24 -13.06 19.80
CA MET A 127 7.64 -12.14 20.77
C MET A 127 6.73 -12.86 21.77
N GLY A 128 5.90 -13.80 21.31
CA GLY A 128 5.02 -14.59 22.17
C GLY A 128 5.73 -15.61 23.08
N ARG A 129 7.06 -15.76 22.96
CA ARG A 129 7.89 -16.63 23.81
C ARG A 129 8.75 -15.85 24.81
N MET A 130 8.67 -14.52 24.81
CA MET A 130 9.38 -13.64 25.74
C MET A 130 8.64 -13.41 27.07
N GLU A 131 7.59 -14.20 27.33
CA GLU A 131 6.92 -14.35 28.63
C GLU A 131 7.73 -15.25 29.57
#